data_AF-A0A950HAY6-F1
#
_entry.id   AF-A0A950HAY6-F1
#
_cell.length_a   1.000
_cell.length_b   1.000
_cell.length_c   1.000
_cell.angle_alpha   90.00
_cell.angle_beta   90.00
_cell.angle_gamma   90.00
#
_symmetry.space_group_name_H-M   'P 1'
#
loop_
_entity.id
_entity.type
_entity.pdbx_description
1 polymer ?
#
loop_
_entity_poly.entity_id
_entity_poly.type
_entity_poly.pdbx_seq_one_letter_code
_entity_poly.pdbx_strand_id
1 'polypeptide(L)'
;MAFLCLLSLLAPRARADAAHVAESIAIDATAPARPFPHFWEHMFGSGRAALSLRESYRKDLRAVRDVTGIEYIRFHGIFLDEMGVYEEDAQGNAVYNFSYVDQVYDGLLENGIRPFVELSFMPNKLARKNALQAFWYHPNVSPPKDWSRWDDLIDQLTRHLVARYGLEEVAKWYFEVWN
;
A
#
# COMPACT_ATOMS: atom_id res chain seq x y z
N MET A 1 77.66 -1.16 4.84
CA MET A 1 77.33 -0.05 3.93
C MET A 1 75.80 0.07 3.88
N ALA A 2 75.31 1.23 4.31
CA ALA A 2 73.98 1.83 4.16
C ALA A 2 72.70 0.98 4.39
N PHE A 3 72.08 1.21 5.54
CA PHE A 3 70.65 1.00 5.80
C PHE A 3 69.87 2.20 5.21
N LEU A 4 68.94 1.96 4.27
CA LEU A 4 68.06 3.00 3.74
C LEU A 4 66.79 3.06 4.59
N CYS A 5 66.72 4.01 5.54
CA CYS A 5 65.50 4.31 6.26
C CYS A 5 64.54 5.10 5.35
N LEU A 6 63.43 4.49 4.97
CA LEU A 6 62.30 5.15 4.32
C LEU A 6 61.56 6.01 5.36
N LEU A 7 61.86 7.31 5.43
CA LEU A 7 60.97 8.25 6.13
C LEU A 7 59.73 8.47 5.25
N SER A 8 58.64 7.80 5.61
CA SER A 8 57.30 8.11 5.13
C SER A 8 56.87 9.42 5.76
N LEU A 9 56.86 10.49 4.96
CA LEU A 9 56.31 11.80 5.33
C LEU A 9 54.79 11.65 5.56
N LEU A 10 54.39 11.67 6.83
CA LEU A 10 53.01 11.93 7.25
C LEU A 10 52.66 13.39 6.90
N ALA A 11 52.09 13.61 5.72
CA ALA A 11 51.45 14.88 5.41
C ALA A 11 50.09 14.94 6.15
N PRO A 12 49.80 15.98 6.95
CA PRO A 12 48.48 16.15 7.52
C PRO A 12 47.48 16.40 6.39
N ARG A 13 46.46 15.53 6.27
CA ARG A 13 45.29 15.83 5.44
C ARG A 13 44.59 17.05 6.04
N ALA A 14 44.72 18.21 5.40
CA ALA A 14 43.87 19.34 5.68
C ALA A 14 42.42 18.89 5.45
N ARG A 15 41.61 18.91 6.51
CA ARG A 15 40.16 18.77 6.39
C ARG A 15 39.67 20.04 5.69
N ALA A 16 39.18 19.90 4.47
CA ALA A 16 38.49 20.99 3.80
C ALA A 16 37.21 21.24 4.60
N ASP A 17 37.20 22.31 5.41
CA ASP A 17 35.94 22.84 5.93
C ASP A 17 35.17 23.36 4.72
N ALA A 18 34.08 22.67 4.38
CA ALA A 18 33.15 23.16 3.38
C ALA A 18 32.62 24.50 3.89
N ALA A 19 32.97 25.58 3.20
CA ALA A 19 32.44 26.90 3.51
C ALA A 19 30.92 26.84 3.41
N HIS A 20 30.23 26.96 4.53
CA HIS A 20 28.78 27.12 4.55
C HIS A 20 28.46 28.47 3.92
N VAL A 21 27.94 28.46 2.70
CA VAL A 21 27.38 29.67 2.09
C VAL A 21 26.12 30.01 2.86
N ALA A 22 26.10 31.18 3.50
CA ALA A 22 24.91 31.68 4.16
C ALA A 22 23.86 32.02 3.09
N GLU A 23 22.72 31.35 3.16
CA GLU A 23 21.55 31.64 2.32
C GLU A 23 20.63 32.62 3.06
N SER A 24 20.16 33.65 2.35
CA SER A 24 19.20 34.63 2.89
C SER A 24 17.86 34.44 2.20
N ILE A 25 16.80 34.18 2.98
CA ILE A 25 15.43 34.01 2.50
C ILE A 25 14.60 35.20 2.97
N ALA A 26 14.06 35.98 2.04
CA ALA A 26 13.13 37.07 2.33
C ALA A 26 11.68 36.56 2.25
N ILE A 27 10.89 36.78 3.31
CA ILE A 27 9.48 36.39 3.37
C ILE A 27 8.62 37.67 3.35
N ASP A 28 7.81 37.83 2.30
CA ASP A 28 6.80 38.90 2.22
C ASP A 28 5.44 38.37 2.66
N ALA A 29 5.02 38.74 3.89
CA ALA A 29 3.74 38.34 4.46
C ALA A 29 2.52 39.06 3.85
N THR A 30 2.75 40.02 2.94
CA THR A 30 1.71 40.78 2.24
C THR A 30 1.49 40.34 0.79
N ALA A 31 2.35 39.45 0.28
CA ALA A 31 2.22 38.92 -1.06
C ALA A 31 0.92 38.10 -1.23
N PRO A 32 0.34 38.04 -2.45
CA PRO A 32 -0.86 37.23 -2.70
C PRO A 32 -0.65 35.76 -2.36
N ALA A 33 -1.56 35.19 -1.57
CA ALA A 33 -1.56 33.77 -1.26
C ALA A 33 -1.97 32.92 -2.47
N ARG A 34 -1.49 31.69 -2.50
CA ARG A 34 -1.90 30.65 -3.45
C ARG A 34 -2.34 29.40 -2.68
N PRO A 35 -3.28 28.60 -3.20
CA PRO A 35 -3.61 27.31 -2.61
C PRO A 35 -2.36 26.44 -2.51
N PHE A 36 -2.16 25.82 -1.35
CA PHE A 36 -1.13 24.82 -1.13
C PHE A 36 -1.86 23.53 -0.73
N PRO A 37 -2.23 22.68 -1.70
CA PRO A 37 -2.97 21.46 -1.41
C PRO A 37 -2.06 20.41 -0.78
N HIS A 38 -2.42 19.90 0.40
CA HIS A 38 -1.63 18.96 1.20
C HIS A 38 -1.85 17.49 0.80
N PHE A 39 -1.77 17.17 -0.50
CA PHE A 39 -2.08 15.82 -1.00
C PHE A 39 -1.28 14.69 -0.31
N TRP A 40 -0.10 14.99 0.23
CA TRP A 40 0.75 14.02 0.94
C TRP A 40 0.18 13.57 2.29
N GLU A 41 -0.83 14.24 2.85
CA GLU A 41 -1.42 13.95 4.17
C GLU A 41 -2.70 13.10 4.07
N HIS A 42 -3.30 13.01 2.87
CA HIS A 42 -4.63 12.42 2.68
C HIS A 42 -4.63 10.91 2.34
N MET A 43 -3.51 10.33 1.90
CA MET A 43 -3.44 8.93 1.46
C MET A 43 -2.16 8.23 1.89
N PHE A 44 -2.25 7.23 2.75
CA PHE A 44 -1.08 6.47 3.23
C PHE A 44 -1.09 5.02 2.74
N GLY A 45 0.11 4.50 2.55
CA GLY A 45 0.34 3.08 2.37
C GLY A 45 0.21 2.30 3.69
N SER A 46 -0.04 1.02 3.56
CA SER A 46 -0.09 0.08 4.67
C SER A 46 0.52 -1.27 4.28
N GLY A 47 0.50 -2.23 5.19
CA GLY A 47 0.92 -3.61 4.89
C GLY A 47 -0.08 -4.33 3.99
N ARG A 48 -0.40 -5.59 4.33
CA ARG A 48 -1.43 -6.36 3.61
C ARG A 48 -2.80 -6.26 4.30
N ALA A 49 -3.88 -6.41 3.53
CA ALA A 49 -5.27 -6.23 3.96
C ALA A 49 -5.60 -6.89 5.31
N ALA A 50 -5.22 -8.16 5.50
CA ALA A 50 -5.56 -8.91 6.72
C ALA A 50 -4.92 -8.34 8.01
N LEU A 51 -3.88 -7.50 7.92
CA LEU A 51 -3.36 -6.81 9.11
C LEU A 51 -4.38 -5.84 9.71
N SER A 52 -5.27 -5.27 8.89
CA SER A 52 -6.29 -4.32 9.34
C SER A 52 -7.42 -4.95 10.18
N LEU A 53 -7.51 -6.28 10.17
CA LEU A 53 -8.39 -7.04 11.05
C LEU A 53 -7.90 -7.04 12.51
N ARG A 54 -6.64 -6.67 12.76
CA ARG A 54 -6.06 -6.65 14.11
C ARG A 54 -6.45 -5.38 14.84
N GLU A 55 -6.87 -5.50 16.10
CA GLU A 55 -7.21 -4.31 16.89
C GLU A 55 -6.00 -3.40 17.12
N SER A 56 -4.78 -3.95 17.21
CA SER A 56 -3.56 -3.14 17.29
C SER A 56 -3.39 -2.23 16.07
N TYR A 57 -3.67 -2.75 14.87
CA TYR A 57 -3.67 -1.96 13.65
C TYR A 57 -4.73 -0.86 13.71
N ARG A 58 -5.96 -1.20 14.13
CA ARG A 58 -7.06 -0.23 14.21
C ARG A 58 -6.80 0.87 15.22
N LYS A 59 -6.07 0.58 16.30
CA LYS A 59 -5.58 1.57 17.25
C LYS A 59 -4.58 2.54 16.61
N ASP A 60 -3.60 2.01 15.88
CA ASP A 60 -2.60 2.82 15.19
C ASP A 60 -3.26 3.67 14.09
N LEU A 61 -4.22 3.09 13.37
CA LEU A 61 -5.03 3.76 12.36
C LEU A 61 -5.73 5.01 12.92
N ARG A 62 -6.43 4.86 14.05
CA ARG A 62 -7.11 5.96 14.72
C ARG A 62 -6.12 7.03 15.19
N ALA A 63 -5.01 6.61 15.81
CA ALA A 63 -3.98 7.55 16.27
C ALA A 63 -3.38 8.37 15.12
N VAL A 64 -3.13 7.74 13.96
CA VAL A 64 -2.66 8.45 12.77
C VAL A 64 -3.73 9.41 12.26
N ARG A 65 -4.98 8.95 12.14
CA ARG A 65 -6.08 9.78 11.67
C ARG A 65 -6.31 11.01 12.55
N ASP A 66 -6.25 10.87 13.87
CA ASP A 66 -6.46 11.98 14.80
C ASP A 66 -5.40 13.08 14.64
N VAL A 67 -4.22 12.73 14.11
CA VAL A 67 -3.13 13.68 13.86
C VAL A 67 -3.17 14.26 12.45
N THR A 68 -3.42 13.43 11.43
CA THR A 68 -3.22 13.82 10.02
C THR A 68 -4.51 14.09 9.25
N GLY A 69 -5.65 13.60 9.74
CA GLY A 69 -6.90 13.65 8.99
C GLY A 69 -6.91 12.76 7.74
N ILE A 70 -6.09 11.70 7.71
CA ILE A 70 -6.00 10.76 6.58
C ILE A 70 -7.38 10.32 6.08
N GLU A 71 -7.55 10.28 4.76
CA GLU A 71 -8.81 9.95 4.10
C GLU A 71 -8.77 8.59 3.39
N TYR A 72 -7.59 8.14 2.93
CA TYR A 72 -7.43 6.90 2.18
C TYR A 72 -6.32 6.01 2.71
N ILE A 73 -6.55 4.70 2.67
CA ILE A 73 -5.51 3.69 2.90
C ILE A 73 -5.37 2.75 1.72
N ARG A 74 -4.13 2.54 1.28
CA ARG A 74 -3.73 1.58 0.26
C ARG A 74 -2.97 0.41 0.91
N PHE A 75 -3.44 -0.82 0.70
CA PHE A 75 -2.74 -2.04 1.14
C PHE A 75 -2.73 -3.08 0.03
N HIS A 76 -1.80 -4.02 0.14
CA HIS A 76 -1.71 -5.17 -0.74
C HIS A 76 -2.71 -6.28 -0.36
N GLY A 77 -2.98 -7.18 -1.30
CA GLY A 77 -3.35 -8.54 -0.95
C GLY A 77 -4.80 -8.75 -0.56
N ILE A 78 -5.74 -7.96 -1.08
CA ILE A 78 -7.17 -8.17 -0.87
C ILE A 78 -7.65 -9.55 -1.38
N PHE A 79 -6.96 -10.11 -2.37
CA PHE A 79 -7.22 -11.42 -2.97
C PHE A 79 -6.26 -12.52 -2.52
N LEU A 80 -5.40 -12.27 -1.52
CA LEU A 80 -4.63 -13.35 -0.91
C LEU A 80 -5.57 -14.41 -0.34
N ASP A 81 -5.19 -15.68 -0.43
CA ASP A 81 -6.04 -16.80 0.04
C ASP A 81 -6.43 -16.67 1.53
N GLU A 82 -5.64 -15.98 2.36
CA GLU A 82 -6.01 -15.70 3.75
C GLU A 82 -7.25 -14.81 3.90
N MET A 83 -7.57 -14.01 2.88
CA MET A 83 -8.80 -13.23 2.80
C MET A 83 -9.99 -14.09 2.36
N GLY A 84 -9.72 -15.27 1.78
CA GLY A 84 -10.72 -16.26 1.40
C GLY A 84 -11.61 -15.87 0.21
N VAL A 85 -11.21 -14.86 -0.58
CA VAL A 85 -12.10 -14.26 -1.60
C VAL A 85 -12.46 -15.22 -2.72
N TYR A 86 -11.51 -16.04 -3.19
CA TYR A 86 -11.70 -16.92 -4.33
C TYR A 86 -11.37 -18.36 -3.97
N GLU A 87 -12.33 -19.24 -4.20
CA GLU A 87 -12.21 -20.68 -4.07
C GLU A 87 -12.81 -21.38 -5.30
N GLU A 88 -12.58 -22.68 -5.42
CA GLU A 88 -13.24 -23.54 -6.42
C GLU A 88 -13.92 -24.71 -5.69
N ASP A 89 -15.20 -24.95 -5.97
CA ASP A 89 -15.96 -26.08 -5.42
C ASP A 89 -15.50 -27.44 -6.01
N ALA A 90 -16.12 -28.53 -5.57
CA ALA A 90 -15.76 -29.88 -6.03
C ALA A 90 -16.03 -30.12 -7.53
N GLN A 91 -16.89 -29.32 -8.15
CA GLN A 91 -17.21 -29.33 -9.58
C GLN A 91 -16.31 -28.36 -10.37
N GLY A 92 -15.45 -27.61 -9.66
CA GLY A 92 -14.55 -26.63 -10.23
C GLY A 92 -15.16 -25.25 -10.42
N ASN A 93 -16.41 -24.99 -10.00
CA ASN A 93 -17.02 -23.67 -10.13
C ASN A 93 -16.38 -22.67 -9.16
N ALA A 94 -16.26 -21.41 -9.58
CA ALA A 94 -15.77 -20.36 -8.69
C ALA A 94 -16.74 -20.11 -7.53
N VAL A 95 -16.20 -19.97 -6.33
CA VAL A 95 -16.94 -19.63 -5.12
C VAL A 95 -16.31 -18.39 -4.51
N TYR A 96 -17.14 -17.40 -4.21
CA TYR A 96 -16.70 -16.10 -3.70
C TYR A 96 -17.12 -15.92 -2.23
N ASN A 97 -16.19 -15.45 -1.40
CA ASN A 97 -16.46 -15.14 0.00
C ASN A 97 -15.84 -13.79 0.40
N PHE A 98 -16.71 -12.80 0.61
CA PHE A 98 -16.28 -11.44 0.94
C PHE A 98 -16.28 -11.14 2.45
N SER A 99 -16.45 -12.14 3.32
CA SER A 99 -16.61 -11.92 4.76
C SER A 99 -15.45 -11.16 5.42
N TYR A 100 -14.20 -11.42 5.02
CA TYR A 100 -13.05 -10.64 5.53
C TYR A 100 -12.83 -9.34 4.78
N VAL A 101 -13.19 -9.26 3.50
CA VAL A 101 -13.20 -7.99 2.75
C VAL A 101 -14.14 -7.00 3.42
N ASP A 102 -15.33 -7.47 3.83
CA ASP A 102 -16.32 -6.68 4.57
C ASP A 102 -15.73 -6.17 5.89
N GLN A 103 -15.16 -7.04 6.72
CA GLN A 103 -14.57 -6.62 8.00
C GLN A 103 -13.41 -5.64 7.84
N VAL A 104 -12.64 -5.75 6.76
CA VAL A 104 -11.56 -4.82 6.43
C VAL A 104 -12.14 -3.46 6.06
N TYR A 105 -13.06 -3.40 5.10
CA TYR A 105 -13.59 -2.14 4.59
C TYR A 105 -14.58 -1.46 5.55
N ASP A 106 -15.46 -2.22 6.22
CA ASP A 106 -16.28 -1.71 7.33
C ASP A 106 -15.37 -1.05 8.38
N GLY A 107 -14.29 -1.72 8.77
CA GLY A 107 -13.34 -1.20 9.76
C GLY A 107 -12.65 0.09 9.33
N LEU A 108 -12.38 0.28 8.03
CA LEU A 108 -11.87 1.57 7.53
C LEU A 108 -12.97 2.65 7.56
N LEU A 109 -14.14 2.34 7.02
CA LEU A 109 -15.25 3.30 6.87
C LEU A 109 -15.81 3.76 8.21
N GLU A 110 -15.89 2.88 9.21
CA GLU A 110 -16.24 3.22 10.59
C GLU A 110 -15.30 4.26 11.20
N ASN A 111 -14.04 4.27 10.74
CA ASN A 111 -13.04 5.26 11.14
C ASN A 111 -12.98 6.44 10.15
N GLY A 112 -13.93 6.57 9.23
CA GLY A 112 -13.99 7.67 8.27
C GLY A 112 -12.87 7.65 7.24
N ILE A 113 -12.32 6.47 6.94
CA ILE A 113 -11.24 6.25 5.98
C ILE A 113 -11.76 5.36 4.84
N ARG A 114 -11.43 5.70 3.61
CA ARG A 114 -11.82 4.97 2.40
C ARG A 114 -10.68 4.04 1.96
N PRO A 115 -11.00 2.88 1.37
CA PRO A 115 -9.98 2.07 0.74
C PRO A 115 -9.52 2.71 -0.57
N PHE A 116 -8.21 2.69 -0.78
CA PHE A 116 -7.62 2.70 -2.10
C PHE A 116 -7.41 1.23 -2.48
N VAL A 117 -8.29 0.70 -3.31
CA VAL A 117 -8.40 -0.73 -3.58
C VAL A 117 -7.30 -1.16 -4.55
N GLU A 118 -6.30 -1.87 -4.05
CA GLU A 118 -5.34 -2.59 -4.89
C GLU A 118 -5.87 -3.99 -5.22
N LEU A 119 -6.01 -4.29 -6.51
CA LEU A 119 -6.50 -5.58 -7.01
C LEU A 119 -5.35 -6.60 -7.07
N SER A 120 -4.98 -7.14 -5.91
CA SER A 120 -3.84 -8.05 -5.76
C SER A 120 -3.98 -9.01 -4.57
N PHE A 121 -3.15 -10.04 -4.42
CA PHE A 121 -2.33 -10.66 -5.48
C PHE A 121 -3.16 -11.76 -6.16
N MET A 122 -2.56 -12.73 -6.85
CA MET A 122 -3.34 -13.78 -7.51
C MET A 122 -3.77 -14.86 -6.50
N PRO A 123 -5.07 -15.21 -6.38
CA PRO A 123 -5.50 -16.38 -5.61
C PRO A 123 -4.82 -17.65 -6.14
N ASN A 124 -4.35 -18.54 -5.27
CA ASN A 124 -3.54 -19.69 -5.73
C ASN A 124 -4.31 -20.63 -6.65
N LYS A 125 -5.61 -20.83 -6.40
CA LYS A 125 -6.45 -21.66 -7.27
C LYS A 125 -6.64 -21.04 -8.66
N LEU A 126 -6.60 -19.71 -8.78
CA LEU A 126 -6.73 -19.01 -10.06
C LEU A 126 -5.38 -18.83 -10.78
N ALA A 127 -4.26 -18.94 -10.09
CA ALA A 127 -2.93 -18.75 -10.66
C ALA A 127 -2.59 -19.78 -11.75
N ARG A 128 -2.00 -19.32 -12.86
CA ARG A 128 -1.49 -20.20 -13.94
C ARG A 128 -0.37 -21.12 -13.46
N LYS A 129 0.51 -20.61 -12.61
CA LYS A 129 1.64 -21.34 -12.06
C LYS A 129 1.93 -20.88 -10.64
N ASN A 130 2.70 -21.68 -9.92
CA ASN A 130 3.24 -21.28 -8.64
C ASN A 130 4.43 -20.32 -8.86
N ALA A 131 4.18 -19.00 -8.81
CA ALA A 131 5.20 -17.97 -8.94
C ALA A 131 5.18 -17.06 -7.71
N LEU A 132 5.86 -17.48 -6.65
CA LEU A 132 5.79 -16.83 -5.34
C LEU A 132 6.87 -15.75 -5.19
N GLN A 133 6.47 -14.60 -4.65
CA GLN A 133 7.42 -13.56 -4.22
C GLN A 133 8.10 -13.93 -2.90
N ALA A 134 9.24 -13.30 -2.63
CA ALA A 134 10.06 -13.54 -1.44
C ALA A 134 9.52 -12.89 -0.15
N PHE A 135 8.37 -12.20 -0.19
CA PHE A 135 7.71 -11.75 1.03
C PHE A 135 7.38 -12.94 1.93
N TRP A 136 7.35 -12.74 3.25
CA TRP A 136 7.06 -13.80 4.23
C TRP A 136 5.71 -14.51 3.99
N TYR A 137 4.71 -13.78 3.47
CA TYR A 137 3.38 -14.33 3.15
C TYR A 137 3.28 -14.91 1.73
N HIS A 138 4.41 -14.95 0.99
CA HIS A 138 4.58 -15.63 -0.30
C HIS A 138 3.41 -15.42 -1.29
N PRO A 139 3.06 -14.16 -1.63
CA PRO A 139 1.97 -13.92 -2.57
C PRO A 139 2.32 -14.49 -3.94
N ASN A 140 1.32 -15.06 -4.62
CA ASN A 140 1.47 -15.55 -5.97
C ASN A 140 1.31 -14.38 -6.96
N VAL A 141 2.33 -14.19 -7.81
CA VAL A 141 2.37 -13.13 -8.83
C VAL A 141 2.21 -13.64 -10.25
N SER A 142 1.79 -14.90 -10.40
CA SER A 142 1.44 -15.44 -11.69
C SER A 142 0.20 -14.71 -12.25
N PRO A 143 0.13 -14.50 -13.58
CA PRO A 143 -1.14 -14.24 -14.25
C PRO A 143 -2.16 -15.36 -13.97
N PRO A 144 -3.46 -15.11 -14.18
CA PRO A 144 -4.48 -16.12 -14.01
C PRO A 144 -4.33 -17.24 -15.05
N LYS A 145 -4.77 -18.45 -14.68
CA LYS A 145 -4.89 -19.61 -15.57
C LYS A 145 -6.02 -19.42 -16.57
N ASP A 146 -7.02 -18.61 -16.22
CA ASP A 146 -8.18 -18.26 -17.03
C ASP A 146 -8.53 -16.77 -16.81
N TRP A 147 -8.46 -15.98 -17.87
CA TRP A 147 -8.78 -14.54 -17.81
C TRP A 147 -10.26 -14.26 -17.63
N SER A 148 -11.15 -15.15 -18.07
CA SER A 148 -12.60 -14.99 -17.85
C SER A 148 -12.96 -15.14 -16.37
N ARG A 149 -12.23 -16.01 -15.64
CA ARG A 149 -12.38 -16.16 -14.19
C ARG A 149 -11.82 -14.98 -13.40
N TRP A 150 -10.74 -14.37 -13.91
CA TRP A 150 -10.25 -13.11 -13.35
C TRP A 150 -11.26 -11.99 -13.55
N ASP A 151 -11.82 -11.86 -14.75
CA ASP A 151 -12.87 -10.89 -15.05
C ASP A 151 -14.09 -11.06 -14.13
N ASP A 152 -14.58 -12.30 -13.99
CA ASP A 152 -15.69 -12.61 -13.08
C ASP A 152 -15.33 -12.29 -11.62
N LEU A 153 -14.11 -12.59 -11.14
CA LEU A 153 -13.69 -12.18 -9.79
C LEU A 153 -13.76 -10.66 -9.58
N ILE A 154 -13.35 -9.86 -10.56
CA ILE A 154 -13.43 -8.40 -10.47
C ILE A 154 -14.90 -7.93 -10.50
N ASP A 155 -15.72 -8.47 -11.40
CA ASP A 155 -17.16 -8.15 -11.48
C ASP A 155 -17.89 -8.50 -10.17
N GLN A 156 -17.67 -9.69 -9.62
CA GLN A 156 -18.26 -10.14 -8.36
C GLN A 156 -17.82 -9.24 -7.18
N LEU A 157 -16.53 -8.89 -7.08
CA LEU A 157 -16.05 -7.96 -6.06
C LEU A 157 -16.76 -6.61 -6.21
N THR A 158 -16.72 -5.99 -7.39
CA THR A 158 -17.28 -4.66 -7.59
C THR A 158 -18.79 -4.63 -7.33
N ARG A 159 -19.54 -5.64 -7.79
CA ARG A 159 -20.98 -5.78 -7.48
C ARG A 159 -21.23 -5.91 -5.98
N HIS A 160 -20.44 -6.73 -5.30
CA HIS A 160 -20.56 -6.90 -3.85
C HIS A 160 -20.31 -5.59 -3.11
N LEU A 161 -19.24 -4.86 -3.45
CA LEU A 161 -18.94 -3.55 -2.86
C LEU A 161 -20.07 -2.54 -3.09
N VAL A 162 -20.59 -2.45 -4.32
CA VAL A 162 -21.71 -1.54 -4.63
C VAL A 162 -22.98 -1.96 -3.90
N ALA A 163 -23.27 -3.26 -3.81
CA ALA A 163 -24.44 -3.76 -3.09
C ALA A 163 -24.36 -3.47 -1.58
N ARG A 164 -23.16 -3.55 -0.99
CA ARG A 164 -22.95 -3.35 0.44
C ARG A 164 -22.85 -1.87 0.84
N TYR A 165 -22.07 -1.08 0.10
CA TYR A 165 -21.73 0.30 0.49
C TYR A 165 -22.48 1.36 -0.32
N GLY A 166 -23.12 0.97 -1.43
CA GLY A 166 -23.80 1.87 -2.34
C GLY A 166 -22.88 2.48 -3.40
N LEU A 167 -23.45 2.76 -4.58
CA LEU A 167 -22.68 3.27 -5.72
C LEU A 167 -22.03 4.63 -5.44
N GLU A 168 -22.73 5.54 -4.76
CA GLU A 168 -22.21 6.88 -4.43
C GLU A 168 -20.98 6.85 -3.52
N GLU A 169 -20.90 5.84 -2.66
CA GLU A 169 -19.78 5.64 -1.76
C GLU A 169 -18.60 5.03 -2.51
N VAL A 170 -18.83 3.94 -3.23
CA VAL A 170 -17.79 3.22 -3.99
C VAL A 170 -17.21 4.07 -5.13
N ALA A 171 -18.00 4.96 -5.74
CA ALA A 171 -17.52 5.87 -6.79
C ALA A 171 -16.46 6.88 -6.30
N LYS A 172 -16.30 7.03 -4.98
CA LYS A 172 -15.24 7.85 -4.36
C LYS A 172 -13.99 7.04 -4.05
N TRP A 173 -14.00 5.73 -4.26
CA TRP A 173 -12.85 4.87 -4.01
C TRP A 173 -11.97 4.82 -5.26
N TYR A 174 -10.67 4.62 -5.04
CA TYR A 174 -9.73 4.37 -6.13
C TYR A 174 -9.56 2.87 -6.33
N PHE A 175 -9.37 2.46 -7.58
CA PHE A 175 -9.06 1.09 -7.96
C PHE A 175 -7.76 1.06 -8.74
N GLU A 176 -6.74 0.43 -8.16
CA GLU A 176 -5.43 0.22 -8.77
C GLU A 176 -5.31 -1.26 -9.17
N VAL A 177 -4.90 -1.48 -10.42
CA VAL A 177 -4.71 -2.81 -10.96
C VAL A 177 -3.27 -3.23 -10.68
N TRP A 178 -3.12 -4.19 -9.75
CA TRP A 178 -1.83 -4.77 -9.37
C TRP A 178 -0.88 -3.81 -8.64
N ASN A 179 0.39 -4.19 -8.52
CA ASN A 179 1.48 -3.40 -7.92
C ASN A 179 2.82 -3.61 -8.64
#